data_AF-A0A903VP97-F1
#
_entry.id   AF-A0A903VP97-F1
#
_cell.length_a   1.000
_cell.length_b   1.000
_cell.length_c   1.000
_cell.angle_alpha   90.00
_cell.angle_beta   90.00
_cell.angle_gamma   90.00
#
_symmetry.space_group_name_H-M   'P 1'
#
loop_
_entity.id
_entity.type
_entity.pdbx_description
1 polymer ?
#
loop_
_entity_poly.entity_id
_entity_poly.type
_entity_poly.pdbx_seq_one_letter_code
_entity_poly.pdbx_strand_id
1 'polypeptide(L)'
;MEYESVVLVKQEVFVYKIPPRQSNRGYRAADWNLGEPTWTGRLRMVSKGKTLAVKLEDKVTGALFANCPIEAYPGVAIEAVSDSSRYFVLRIQDDNG
;
A
#
# COMPACT_ATOMS: atom_id res chain seq x y z
N MET A 1 23.27 -3.18 14.80
CA MET A 1 22.23 -3.95 14.07
C MET A 1 20.91 -3.26 14.29
N GLU A 2 20.23 -2.83 13.23
CA GLU A 2 18.86 -2.34 13.33
C GLU A 2 17.89 -3.50 13.16
N TYR A 3 16.99 -3.68 14.13
CA TYR A 3 16.00 -4.75 14.12
C TYR A 3 14.78 -4.35 13.29
N GLU A 4 14.23 -5.31 12.53
CA GLU A 4 12.92 -5.17 11.89
C GLU A 4 11.84 -5.57 12.91
N SER A 5 10.85 -4.69 13.10
CA SER A 5 9.69 -4.93 13.95
C SER A 5 8.41 -4.79 13.15
N VAL A 6 7.42 -5.64 13.45
CA VAL A 6 6.10 -5.56 12.80
C VAL A 6 5.22 -4.64 13.63
N VAL A 7 4.76 -3.55 13.02
CA VAL A 7 3.93 -2.52 13.66
C VAL A 7 2.45 -2.81 13.47
N LEU A 8 2.07 -3.33 12.29
CA LEU A 8 0.69 -3.61 11.95
C LEU A 8 0.60 -4.84 11.04
N VAL A 9 -0.45 -5.64 11.25
CA VAL A 9 -0.86 -6.68 10.30
C VAL A 9 -2.35 -6.56 10.02
N LYS A 10 -2.73 -6.52 8.75
CA LYS A 10 -4.11 -6.69 8.28
C LYS A 10 -4.17 -7.95 7.43
N GLN A 11 -4.95 -8.93 7.90
CA GLN A 11 -4.99 -10.28 7.31
C GLN A 11 -5.63 -10.32 5.92
N GLU A 12 -6.46 -9.35 5.61
CA GLU A 12 -7.19 -9.27 4.35
C GLU A 12 -7.16 -7.82 3.87
N VAL A 13 -6.54 -7.64 2.70
CA VAL A 13 -6.50 -6.38 1.97
C VAL A 13 -6.76 -6.66 0.49
N PHE A 14 -7.36 -5.68 -0.18
CA PHE A 14 -7.70 -5.73 -1.59
C PHE A 14 -6.90 -4.68 -2.33
N VAL A 15 -6.19 -5.09 -3.37
CA VAL A 15 -5.40 -4.22 -4.23
C VAL A 15 -6.13 -4.03 -5.54
N TYR A 16 -6.30 -2.77 -5.92
CA TYR A 16 -6.99 -2.36 -7.14
C TYR A 16 -6.02 -1.61 -8.05
N LYS A 17 -6.13 -1.85 -9.36
CA LYS A 17 -5.41 -1.05 -10.34
C LYS A 17 -6.04 0.33 -10.45
N ILE A 18 -5.24 1.35 -10.14
CA ILE A 18 -5.69 2.75 -10.22
C ILE A 18 -5.56 3.21 -11.69
N PRO A 19 -6.59 3.86 -12.27
CA PRO A 19 -6.49 4.44 -13.60
C PRO A 19 -5.43 5.55 -13.64
N PRO A 20 -4.82 5.83 -14.81
CA PRO A 20 -3.86 6.91 -14.96
C PRO A 20 -4.43 8.24 -14.44
N ARG A 21 -3.59 9.00 -13.74
CA ARG A 21 -4.00 10.25 -13.10
C ARG A 21 -4.46 11.25 -14.17
N GLN A 22 -5.76 11.54 -14.20
CA GLN A 22 -6.34 12.43 -15.22
C GLN A 22 -6.15 13.93 -14.90
N SER A 23 -5.93 14.29 -13.63
CA SER A 23 -5.71 15.69 -13.22
C SER A 23 -4.96 15.79 -11.87
N ASN A 24 -4.57 17.01 -11.49
CA ASN A 24 -4.02 17.30 -10.16
C ASN A 24 -5.03 17.14 -9.01
N ARG A 25 -6.30 16.79 -9.29
CA ARG A 25 -7.27 16.50 -8.23
C ARG A 25 -6.83 15.27 -7.43
N GLY A 26 -7.19 15.23 -6.15
CA GLY A 26 -6.92 14.11 -5.26
C GLY A 26 -7.62 12.83 -5.72
N TYR A 27 -7.15 11.68 -5.24
CA TYR A 27 -7.75 10.39 -5.57
C TYR A 27 -9.18 10.27 -5.04
N ARG A 28 -10.04 9.63 -5.84
CA ARG A 28 -11.43 9.29 -5.52
C ARG A 28 -11.65 7.83 -5.83
N ALA A 29 -12.16 7.08 -4.86
CA ALA A 29 -12.41 5.66 -4.99
C ALA A 29 -13.66 5.39 -5.85
N ALA A 30 -14.58 6.35 -5.95
CA ALA A 30 -15.72 6.27 -6.85
C ALA A 30 -15.33 6.12 -8.33
N ASP A 31 -14.11 6.54 -8.71
CA ASP A 31 -13.61 6.46 -10.08
C ASP A 31 -12.93 5.11 -10.39
N TRP A 32 -12.90 4.17 -9.43
CA TRP A 32 -12.19 2.90 -9.55
C TRP A 32 -13.15 1.71 -9.69
N ASN A 33 -12.72 0.63 -10.36
CA ASN A 33 -13.47 -0.63 -10.39
C ASN A 33 -13.24 -1.40 -9.08
N LEU A 34 -14.03 -1.08 -8.05
CA LEU A 34 -13.96 -1.71 -6.73
C LEU A 34 -14.62 -3.09 -6.65
N GLY A 35 -15.32 -3.53 -7.71
CA GLY A 35 -15.98 -4.84 -7.75
C GLY A 35 -15.01 -6.00 -8.02
N GLU A 36 -13.87 -5.71 -8.65
CA GLU A 36 -12.91 -6.71 -9.11
C GLU A 36 -11.51 -6.37 -8.61
N PRO A 37 -11.11 -6.86 -7.42
CA PRO A 37 -9.77 -6.65 -6.91
C PRO A 37 -8.76 -7.35 -7.84
N THR A 38 -7.68 -6.64 -8.19
CA THR A 38 -6.58 -7.18 -9.00
C THR A 38 -5.78 -8.22 -8.21
N TRP A 39 -5.67 -8.02 -6.90
CA TRP A 39 -5.01 -8.95 -6.00
C TRP A 39 -5.61 -8.84 -4.59
N THR A 40 -5.57 -9.94 -3.84
CA THR A 40 -6.00 -10.00 -2.44
C THR A 40 -4.94 -10.73 -1.62
N GLY A 41 -4.67 -10.25 -0.41
CA GLY A 41 -3.73 -10.91 0.48
C GLY A 41 -3.60 -10.21 1.82
N ARG A 42 -2.40 -10.24 2.40
CA ARG A 42 -2.08 -9.69 3.72
C ARG A 42 -1.23 -8.44 3.58
N LEU A 43 -1.52 -7.43 4.40
CA LEU A 43 -0.67 -6.26 4.58
C LEU A 43 0.10 -6.38 5.89
N ARG A 44 1.42 -6.18 5.83
CA ARG A 44 2.28 -5.99 6.99
C ARG A 44 2.96 -4.64 6.92
N MET A 45 2.94 -3.91 8.02
CA MET A 45 3.75 -2.71 8.18
C MET A 45 4.94 -3.04 9.06
N VAL A 46 6.14 -2.79 8.56
CA VAL A 46 7.39 -3.08 9.26
C VAL A 46 8.18 -1.81 9.48
N SER A 47 8.79 -1.69 10.65
CA SER A 47 9.69 -0.60 11.00
C SER A 47 11.10 -1.15 11.18
N LYS A 48 12.08 -0.45 10.60
CA LYS A 48 13.51 -0.73 10.76
C LYS A 48 14.24 0.58 11.00
N GLY A 49 14.78 0.73 12.21
CA GLY A 49 15.40 1.99 12.63
C GLY A 49 14.40 3.15 12.56
N LYS A 50 14.68 4.14 11.70
CA LYS A 50 13.80 5.29 11.44
C LYS A 50 12.92 5.16 10.19
N THR A 51 13.00 4.02 9.51
CA THR A 51 12.24 3.76 8.28
C THR A 51 11.01 2.92 8.57
N LEU A 52 9.97 3.11 7.76
CA LEU A 52 8.72 2.35 7.82
C LEU A 52 8.43 1.85 6.40
N ALA A 53 7.89 0.64 6.26
CA ALA A 53 7.50 0.09 4.97
C ALA A 53 6.21 -0.69 5.09
N VAL A 54 5.38 -0.62 4.06
CA VAL A 54 4.19 -1.46 3.87
C VAL A 54 4.55 -2.56 2.88
N LYS A 55 4.47 -3.80 3.35
CA LYS A 55 4.68 -5.03 2.57
C LYS A 55 3.32 -5.68 2.31
N LEU A 56 3.02 -5.93 1.04
CA LEU A 56 1.87 -6.71 0.59
C LEU A 56 2.34 -8.12 0.29
N GLU A 57 1.70 -9.11 0.90
CA GLU A 57 2.15 -10.50 0.88
C GLU A 57 0.99 -11.46 0.65
N ASP A 58 1.27 -12.54 -0.06
CA ASP A 58 0.31 -13.64 -0.17
C ASP A 58 0.02 -14.23 1.21
N LYS A 59 -1.27 -14.46 1.50
CA LYS A 59 -1.75 -14.86 2.82
C LYS A 59 -1.32 -16.28 3.21
N VAL A 60 -1.08 -17.14 2.22
CA VAL A 60 -0.77 -18.57 2.43
C VAL A 60 0.73 -18.80 2.43
N THR A 61 1.42 -18.34 1.39
CA THR A 61 2.84 -18.59 1.17
C THR A 61 3.73 -17.56 1.88
N GLY A 62 3.21 -16.36 2.16
CA GLY A 62 4.01 -15.25 2.65
C GLY A 62 4.90 -14.62 1.58
N ALA A 63 4.73 -14.98 0.31
CA ALA A 63 5.49 -14.39 -0.79
C ALA A 63 5.19 -12.88 -0.90
N LEU A 64 6.25 -12.07 -1.01
CA LEU A 64 6.13 -10.63 -1.20
C LEU A 64 5.54 -10.34 -2.59
N PHE A 65 4.42 -9.64 -2.62
CA PHE A 65 3.78 -9.16 -3.84
C PHE A 65 4.27 -7.76 -4.20
N ALA A 66 4.35 -6.86 -3.21
CA ALA A 66 4.75 -5.48 -3.42
C ALA A 66 5.29 -4.85 -2.12
N ASN A 67 6.22 -3.91 -2.27
CA ASN A 67 6.79 -3.14 -1.18
C ASN A 67 6.56 -1.63 -1.39
N CYS A 68 6.24 -0.91 -0.32
CA CYS A 68 6.04 0.52 -0.32
C CYS A 68 6.82 1.13 0.85
N PRO A 69 8.06 1.59 0.61
CA PRO A 69 8.83 2.34 1.59
C PRO A 69 8.18 3.70 1.91
N ILE A 70 8.16 4.07 3.17
CA ILE A 70 7.62 5.33 3.68
C ILE A 70 8.78 6.11 4.30
N GLU A 71 9.28 7.09 3.56
CA GLU A 71 10.37 7.97 4.02
C GLU A 71 9.86 9.08 4.94
N ALA A 72 8.68 9.62 4.64
CA ALA A 72 8.03 10.68 5.40
C ALA A 72 6.51 10.52 5.36
N TYR A 73 5.86 10.90 6.46
CA TYR A 73 4.41 11.00 6.55
C TYR A 73 4.01 12.34 7.19
N PRO A 74 3.12 13.13 6.56
CA PRO A 74 2.48 12.89 5.26
C PRO A 74 3.46 12.95 4.09
N GLY A 75 3.20 12.20 3.00
CA GLY A 75 4.08 12.10 1.84
C GLY A 75 3.45 11.32 0.68
N VAL A 76 4.19 11.15 -0.43
CA VAL A 76 3.69 10.49 -1.66
C VAL A 76 3.64 8.96 -1.58
N ALA A 77 4.19 8.36 -0.53
CA ALA A 77 4.19 6.90 -0.35
C ALA A 77 2.77 6.37 -0.11
N ILE A 78 2.00 7.10 0.70
CA ILE A 78 0.61 6.77 1.06
C ILE A 78 -0.24 8.03 0.96
N GLU A 79 -1.22 8.00 0.06
CA GLU A 79 -2.20 9.08 -0.08
C GLU A 79 -3.59 8.54 0.28
N ALA A 80 -4.29 9.22 1.19
CA ALA A 80 -5.67 8.91 1.52
C ALA A 80 -6.59 9.38 0.39
N VAL A 81 -7.63 8.60 0.11
CA VAL A 81 -8.65 8.95 -0.87
C VAL A 81 -9.63 9.97 -0.26
N SER A 82 -10.09 10.93 -1.06
CA SER A 82 -10.92 12.06 -0.58
C SER A 82 -12.37 11.71 -0.26
N ASP A 83 -12.94 10.68 -0.88
CA ASP A 83 -14.36 10.29 -0.75
C ASP A 83 -14.58 9.04 0.12
N SER A 84 -13.52 8.49 0.73
CA SER A 84 -13.61 7.31 1.59
C SER A 84 -12.44 7.22 2.55
N SER A 85 -12.70 6.85 3.81
CA SER A 85 -11.68 6.58 4.82
C SER A 85 -11.09 5.16 4.77
N ARG A 86 -11.59 4.31 3.86
CA ARG A 86 -11.16 2.89 3.74
C ARG A 86 -10.19 2.63 2.60
N TYR A 87 -10.02 3.60 1.69
CA TYR A 87 -9.17 3.44 0.52
C TYR A 87 -7.94 4.34 0.62
N PHE A 88 -6.81 3.77 0.21
CA PHE A 88 -5.51 4.41 0.23
C PHE A 88 -4.79 4.08 -1.07
N VAL A 89 -4.04 5.05 -1.59
CA VAL A 89 -3.13 4.85 -2.70
C VAL A 89 -1.74 4.60 -2.15
N LEU A 90 -1.14 3.50 -2.59
CA LEU A 90 0.22 3.09 -2.24
C LEU A 90 1.12 3.31 -3.45
N ARG A 91 2.25 3.98 -3.26
CA ARG A 91 3.31 4.03 -4.26
C ARG A 91 4.23 2.81 -4.06
N ILE A 92 4.06 1.82 -4.93
CA ILE A 92 4.90 0.62 -4.91
C ILE A 92 6.26 0.95 -5.51
N GLN A 93 7.30 0.40 -4.91
CA GLN A 93 8.66 0.39 -5.45
C GLN A 93 9.02 -1.06 -5.74
N ASP A 94 9.44 -1.32 -6.97
CA ASP A 94 10.04 -2.61 -7.34
C ASP A 94 11.54 -2.57 -7.00
N ASP A 95 12.12 -3.70 -6.64
CA ASP A 95 13.56 -3.80 -6.35
C ASP A 95 14.42 -3.60 -7.63
N ASN A 96 13.77 -3.52 -8.80
CA ASN A 96 14.41 -3.31 -10.11
C ASN A 96 14.44 -1.86 -10.63
N GLY A 97 14.01 -0.85 -9.85
CA GLY A 97 14.16 0.57 -10.18
C GLY A 97 12.94 1.24 -10.78
#